data_AF-A0A522D8Y1-F1
#
_entry.id   AF-A0A522D8Y1-F1
#
_cell.length_a   1.000
_cell.length_b   1.000
_cell.length_c   1.000
_cell.angle_alpha   90.00
_cell.angle_beta   90.00
_cell.angle_gamma   90.00
#
_symmetry.space_group_name_H-M   'P 1'
#
loop_
_entity.id
_entity.type
_entity.pdbx_description
1 polymer ?
#
loop_
_entity_poly.entity_id
_entity_poly.type
_entity_poly.pdbx_seq_one_letter_code
_entity_poly.pdbx_strand_id
1 'polypeptide(L)'
;MNLKKISVELQDGSRCSGGTVFMRPGEKAVFRVSESAKGMRWFLIKADCREYDQFAYWKSSRRGPMKLAYRVYDTGITDAAYSIIADECGTIYLYNGNMPHDAVIAEDLPLQVKYTNRIFQITVRFDDTYTGYLSELSGTPFILPPGPVGDSHQTDLRMGSDCAEFAIYGMRRMQRKIPYTGPGGILDHLTINAQGCVPDARGLYHDSNGKTIRVEKSGVQRGDIIHFGAQVSVFYEDRGIPGLLDKDDILMQSYGSCPVKTTFEHCSFYHYPFKVGQWK
;
A
#
# COMPACT_ATOMS: atom_id res chain seq x y z
N MET A 1 -17.24 11.91 -30.20
CA MET A 1 -17.80 10.76 -29.46
C MET A 1 -17.84 11.14 -27.99
N ASN A 2 -18.99 11.58 -27.48
CA ASN A 2 -19.13 12.09 -26.10
C ASN A 2 -18.95 10.95 -25.10
N LEU A 3 -17.96 11.08 -24.21
CA LEU A 3 -17.61 10.07 -23.23
C LEU A 3 -18.74 9.90 -22.20
N LYS A 4 -19.18 8.65 -22.06
CA LYS A 4 -20.15 8.15 -21.08
C LYS A 4 -19.71 8.56 -19.67
N LYS A 5 -20.49 9.42 -19.00
CA LYS A 5 -20.24 9.82 -17.61
C LYS A 5 -20.64 8.68 -16.70
N ILE A 6 -19.68 8.12 -15.98
CA ILE A 6 -19.94 7.38 -14.74
C ILE A 6 -20.03 8.43 -13.63
N SER A 7 -21.12 8.45 -12.87
CA SER A 7 -21.24 9.23 -11.64
C SER A 7 -21.05 8.31 -10.44
N VAL A 8 -20.59 8.90 -9.34
CA VAL A 8 -20.43 8.18 -8.07
C VAL A 8 -21.35 8.84 -7.06
N GLU A 9 -22.24 8.05 -6.49
CA GLU A 9 -23.04 8.39 -5.33
C GLU A 9 -22.35 7.80 -4.10
N LEU A 10 -21.94 8.69 -3.21
CA LEU A 10 -21.16 8.37 -2.02
C LEU A 10 -22.07 8.41 -0.81
N GLN A 11 -22.08 7.33 -0.03
CA GLN A 11 -22.76 7.27 1.25
C GLN A 11 -21.70 7.28 2.38
N ASP A 12 -22.11 7.72 3.57
CA ASP A 12 -21.38 7.53 4.82
C ASP A 12 -19.96 8.12 4.88
N GLY A 13 -19.75 9.34 4.38
CA GLY A 13 -18.49 10.09 4.59
C GLY A 13 -17.37 9.80 3.58
N SER A 14 -17.61 8.91 2.61
CA SER A 14 -16.72 8.65 1.48
C SER A 14 -16.48 9.90 0.61
N ARG A 15 -15.32 9.97 -0.07
CA ARG A 15 -14.90 11.16 -0.84
C ARG A 15 -14.41 10.78 -2.23
N CYS A 16 -14.74 11.58 -3.25
CA CYS A 16 -14.22 11.42 -4.62
C CYS A 16 -13.35 12.62 -5.02
N SER A 17 -12.14 12.37 -5.51
CA SER A 17 -11.23 13.39 -6.04
C SER A 17 -10.37 12.80 -7.16
N GLY A 18 -10.29 13.48 -8.31
CA GLY A 18 -9.41 13.09 -9.42
C GLY A 18 -9.64 11.67 -9.94
N GLY A 19 -10.89 11.17 -9.93
CA GLY A 19 -11.20 9.79 -10.32
C GLY A 19 -10.86 8.73 -9.28
N THR A 20 -10.54 9.14 -8.04
CA THR A 20 -10.30 8.24 -6.90
C THR A 20 -11.42 8.38 -5.88
N VAL A 21 -11.98 7.25 -5.43
CA VAL A 21 -12.96 7.15 -4.35
C VAL A 21 -12.26 6.61 -3.11
N PHE A 22 -12.29 7.36 -2.02
CA PHE A 22 -11.75 6.96 -0.72
C PHE A 22 -12.86 6.45 0.18
N MET A 23 -12.63 5.28 0.80
CA MET A 23 -13.60 4.58 1.63
C MET A 23 -12.99 4.03 2.93
N ARG A 24 -13.85 3.64 3.86
CA ARG A 24 -13.57 2.81 5.05
C ARG A 24 -14.20 1.42 4.90
N PRO A 25 -13.68 0.41 5.62
CA PRO A 25 -14.39 -0.87 5.76
C PRO A 25 -15.84 -0.66 6.22
N GLY A 26 -16.77 -1.34 5.56
CA GLY A 26 -18.22 -1.22 5.79
C GLY A 26 -18.91 -0.09 5.02
N GLU A 27 -18.18 0.90 4.51
CA GLU A 27 -18.78 1.96 3.70
C GLU A 27 -19.22 1.45 2.33
N LYS A 28 -20.22 2.11 1.76
CA LYS A 28 -20.80 1.79 0.46
C LYS A 28 -20.60 2.92 -0.53
N ALA A 29 -20.17 2.57 -1.74
CA ALA A 29 -20.17 3.46 -2.89
C ALA A 29 -21.04 2.87 -4.01
N VAL A 30 -21.84 3.72 -4.65
CA VAL A 30 -22.68 3.33 -5.79
C VAL A 30 -22.23 4.08 -7.04
N PHE A 31 -21.74 3.32 -8.02
CA PHE A 31 -21.32 3.83 -9.31
C PHE A 31 -22.46 3.68 -10.28
N ARG A 32 -22.82 4.74 -11.00
CA ARG A 32 -23.92 4.74 -11.97
C ARG A 32 -23.42 5.16 -13.33
N VAL A 33 -23.89 4.48 -14.37
CA VAL A 33 -23.53 4.83 -15.74
C VAL A 33 -24.66 5.61 -16.41
N SER A 34 -24.30 6.51 -17.33
CA SER A 34 -25.26 7.22 -18.18
C SER A 34 -26.09 6.26 -19.04
N GLU A 35 -27.27 6.71 -19.51
CA GLU A 35 -28.17 5.92 -20.37
C GLU A 35 -27.48 5.24 -21.56
N SER A 36 -26.59 5.95 -22.24
CA SER A 36 -25.86 5.43 -23.40
C SER A 36 -24.89 4.29 -23.07
N ALA A 37 -24.59 4.08 -21.80
CA ALA A 37 -23.69 3.05 -21.27
C ALA A 37 -24.42 1.85 -20.67
N LYS A 38 -25.76 1.84 -20.64
CA LYS A 38 -26.54 0.70 -20.17
C LYS A 38 -26.23 -0.57 -20.97
N GLY A 39 -26.26 -1.71 -20.28
CA GLY A 39 -25.94 -3.02 -20.87
C GLY A 39 -24.44 -3.33 -20.94
N MET A 40 -23.57 -2.40 -20.56
CA MET A 40 -22.13 -2.66 -20.37
C MET A 40 -21.88 -3.37 -19.05
N ARG A 41 -20.81 -4.17 -19.00
CA ARG A 41 -20.44 -4.94 -17.82
C ARG A 41 -19.53 -4.15 -16.90
N TRP A 42 -19.65 -4.41 -15.60
CA TRP A 42 -18.73 -3.91 -14.59
C TRP A 42 -17.57 -4.88 -14.36
N PHE A 43 -16.38 -4.32 -14.24
CA PHE A 43 -15.14 -5.06 -14.02
C PHE A 43 -14.36 -4.46 -12.86
N LEU A 44 -13.79 -5.32 -12.03
CA LEU A 44 -12.75 -4.95 -11.08
C LEU A 44 -11.40 -5.16 -11.75
N ILE A 45 -10.47 -4.25 -11.51
CA ILE A 45 -9.12 -4.34 -12.03
C ILE A 45 -8.18 -4.27 -10.83
N LYS A 46 -7.33 -5.29 -10.66
CA LYS A 46 -6.37 -5.37 -9.55
C LYS A 46 -4.96 -5.39 -10.11
N ALA A 47 -4.02 -4.75 -9.43
CA ALA A 47 -2.62 -4.83 -9.82
C ALA A 47 -2.08 -6.25 -9.63
N ASP A 48 -1.12 -6.65 -10.47
CA ASP A 48 -0.42 -7.93 -10.34
C ASP A 48 0.62 -7.82 -9.23
N CYS A 49 0.40 -8.52 -8.12
CA CYS A 49 1.20 -8.50 -6.89
C CYS A 49 2.54 -9.23 -7.05
N ARG A 50 3.50 -8.57 -7.68
CA ARG A 50 4.87 -9.06 -7.86
C ARG A 50 5.88 -7.93 -7.74
N GLU A 51 7.15 -8.30 -7.78
CA GLU A 51 8.25 -7.35 -7.87
C GLU A 51 8.39 -6.75 -9.28
N TYR A 52 8.56 -5.43 -9.30
CA TYR A 52 8.81 -4.62 -10.48
C TYR A 52 10.18 -3.93 -10.32
N ASP A 53 11.21 -4.49 -10.95
CA ASP A 53 12.58 -3.96 -10.90
C ASP A 53 12.75 -2.74 -11.84
N GLN A 54 12.45 -1.57 -11.29
CA GLN A 54 12.60 -0.28 -11.95
C GLN A 54 14.09 0.10 -12.13
N PHE A 55 14.99 -0.39 -11.27
CA PHE A 55 16.44 -0.21 -11.47
C PHE A 55 16.91 -0.86 -12.76
N ALA A 56 16.58 -2.14 -12.97
CA ALA A 56 16.93 -2.86 -14.19
C ALA A 56 16.29 -2.18 -15.42
N TYR A 57 15.04 -1.72 -15.28
CA TYR A 57 14.36 -0.97 -16.34
C TYR A 57 15.13 0.29 -16.73
N TRP A 58 15.56 1.14 -15.79
CA TRP A 58 16.32 2.35 -16.09
C TRP A 58 17.73 2.07 -16.65
N LYS A 59 18.40 1.00 -16.20
CA LYS A 59 19.69 0.58 -16.76
C LYS A 59 19.61 0.20 -18.25
N SER A 60 18.45 -0.20 -18.73
CA SER A 60 18.20 -0.51 -20.14
C SER A 60 18.00 0.73 -21.05
N SER A 61 18.46 1.91 -20.60
CA SER A 61 18.32 3.21 -21.29
C SER A 61 16.88 3.70 -21.48
N ARG A 62 15.92 3.12 -20.75
CA ARG A 62 14.53 3.59 -20.74
C ARG A 62 14.38 4.70 -19.69
N ARG A 63 13.65 5.75 -20.05
CA ARG A 63 13.31 6.85 -19.14
C ARG A 63 11.86 6.71 -18.67
N GLY A 64 11.59 7.16 -17.45
CA GLY A 64 10.25 7.18 -16.88
C GLY A 64 9.83 5.89 -16.15
N PRO A 65 8.59 5.84 -15.66
CA PRO A 65 8.06 4.70 -14.92
C PRO A 65 7.93 3.46 -15.82
N MET A 66 8.18 2.29 -15.23
CA MET A 66 7.89 1.02 -15.87
C MET A 66 6.38 0.78 -15.91
N LYS A 67 5.94 0.04 -16.93
CA LYS A 67 4.56 -0.44 -17.02
C LYS A 67 4.28 -1.49 -15.95
N LEU A 68 3.24 -1.26 -15.16
CA LEU A 68 2.71 -2.19 -14.18
C LEU A 68 1.59 -3.00 -14.83
N ALA A 69 1.51 -4.29 -14.51
CA ALA A 69 0.45 -5.16 -14.99
C ALA A 69 -0.75 -5.14 -14.04
N TYR A 70 -1.94 -5.16 -14.62
CA TYR A 70 -3.21 -5.23 -13.91
C TYR A 70 -4.10 -6.29 -14.56
N ARG A 71 -4.78 -7.09 -13.74
CA ARG A 71 -5.69 -8.14 -14.19
C ARG A 71 -7.13 -7.69 -14.06
N VAL A 72 -7.91 -7.97 -15.10
CA VAL A 72 -9.33 -7.63 -15.19
C VAL A 72 -10.19 -8.81 -14.71
N TYR A 73 -11.10 -8.54 -13.79
CA TYR A 73 -12.04 -9.49 -13.21
C TYR A 73 -13.47 -9.05 -13.52
N ASP A 74 -14.18 -9.90 -14.24
CA ASP A 74 -15.59 -9.70 -14.58
C ASP A 74 -16.47 -9.93 -13.34
N THR A 75 -17.30 -8.95 -13.01
CA THR A 75 -18.19 -9.05 -11.84
C THR A 75 -19.49 -9.80 -12.15
N GLY A 76 -19.78 -10.06 -13.43
CA GLY A 76 -21.07 -10.59 -13.89
C GLY A 76 -22.19 -9.55 -13.93
N ILE A 77 -21.97 -8.33 -13.43
CA ILE A 77 -23.01 -7.31 -13.29
C ILE A 77 -23.07 -6.45 -14.56
N THR A 78 -24.26 -6.34 -15.15
CA THR A 78 -24.60 -5.52 -16.34
C THR A 78 -25.51 -4.35 -16.02
N ASP A 79 -25.88 -4.20 -14.75
CA ASP A 79 -26.81 -3.17 -14.30
C ASP A 79 -26.28 -1.77 -14.54
N ALA A 80 -27.21 -0.82 -14.67
CA ALA A 80 -26.87 0.60 -14.79
C ALA A 80 -26.15 1.15 -13.54
N ALA A 81 -26.13 0.40 -12.45
CA ALA A 81 -25.46 0.74 -11.22
C ALA A 81 -24.65 -0.45 -10.66
N TYR A 82 -23.50 -0.15 -10.08
CA TYR A 82 -22.68 -1.11 -9.34
C TYR A 82 -22.48 -0.59 -7.93
N SER A 83 -22.85 -1.41 -6.94
CA SER A 83 -22.62 -1.11 -5.53
C SER A 83 -21.41 -1.91 -5.04
N ILE A 84 -20.47 -1.23 -4.42
CA ILE A 84 -19.37 -1.87 -3.69
C ILE A 84 -19.52 -1.54 -2.21
N ILE A 85 -19.38 -2.56 -1.38
CA ILE A 85 -19.18 -2.42 0.06
C ILE A 85 -17.71 -2.76 0.27
N ALA A 86 -16.97 -1.84 0.86
CA ALA A 86 -15.55 -2.06 1.13
C ALA A 86 -15.41 -3.07 2.29
N ASP A 87 -14.89 -4.25 2.00
CA ASP A 87 -14.63 -5.32 2.97
C ASP A 87 -13.15 -5.34 3.39
N GLU A 88 -12.25 -5.18 2.43
CA GLU A 88 -10.81 -5.21 2.62
C GLU A 88 -10.16 -3.83 2.38
N CYS A 89 -9.11 -3.53 3.15
CA CYS A 89 -8.28 -2.35 2.87
C CYS A 89 -7.40 -2.57 1.64
N GLY A 90 -7.09 -1.48 0.95
CA GLY A 90 -6.21 -1.49 -0.21
C GLY A 90 -6.72 -0.64 -1.37
N THR A 91 -6.05 -0.80 -2.50
CA THR A 91 -6.40 -0.09 -3.73
C THR A 91 -6.78 -1.08 -4.83
N ILE A 92 -7.95 -0.85 -5.41
CA ILE A 92 -8.46 -1.55 -6.59
C ILE A 92 -8.98 -0.52 -7.59
N TYR A 93 -9.34 -0.98 -8.78
CA TYR A 93 -9.93 -0.12 -9.80
C TYR A 93 -11.26 -0.68 -10.28
N LEU A 94 -12.17 0.19 -10.68
CA LEU A 94 -13.49 -0.16 -11.22
C LEU A 94 -13.64 0.41 -12.62
N TYR A 95 -14.16 -0.40 -13.53
CA TYR A 95 -14.40 -0.07 -14.92
C TYR A 95 -15.80 -0.51 -15.37
N ASN A 96 -16.47 0.29 -16.20
CA ASN A 96 -17.67 -0.12 -16.91
C ASN A 96 -17.41 -0.09 -18.42
N GLY A 97 -17.65 -1.21 -19.11
CA GLY A 97 -17.47 -1.30 -20.54
C GLY A 97 -17.43 -2.73 -21.04
N ASN A 98 -16.50 -3.00 -21.96
CA ASN A 98 -16.29 -4.31 -22.55
C ASN A 98 -14.80 -4.65 -22.48
N MET A 99 -14.43 -5.58 -21.61
CA MET A 99 -13.10 -6.16 -21.55
C MET A 99 -13.21 -7.69 -21.43
N PRO A 100 -12.28 -8.45 -22.01
CA PRO A 100 -12.19 -9.88 -21.71
C PRO A 100 -11.92 -10.12 -20.23
N HIS A 101 -12.56 -11.13 -19.64
CA HIS A 101 -12.13 -11.68 -18.34
C HIS A 101 -10.67 -12.11 -18.44
N ASP A 102 -9.88 -11.92 -17.38
CA ASP A 102 -8.43 -12.20 -17.34
C ASP A 102 -7.56 -11.39 -18.32
N ALA A 103 -8.11 -10.37 -18.97
CA ALA A 103 -7.28 -9.44 -19.73
C ALA A 103 -6.21 -8.81 -18.83
N VAL A 104 -5.01 -8.63 -19.38
CA VAL A 104 -3.90 -7.93 -18.72
C VAL A 104 -3.75 -6.55 -19.34
N ILE A 105 -3.87 -5.53 -18.51
CA ILE A 105 -3.59 -4.13 -18.84
C ILE A 105 -2.17 -3.83 -18.35
N ALA A 106 -1.32 -3.24 -19.18
CA ALA A 106 0.06 -2.90 -18.81
C ALA A 106 0.29 -1.39 -18.98
N GLU A 107 0.45 -0.67 -17.87
CA GLU A 107 0.44 0.80 -17.87
C GLU A 107 1.47 1.45 -16.95
N ASP A 108 2.05 2.54 -17.44
CA ASP A 108 3.09 3.35 -16.78
C ASP A 108 2.52 4.58 -16.05
N LEU A 109 1.21 4.81 -16.18
CA LEU A 109 0.42 5.80 -15.44
C LEU A 109 -0.65 5.11 -14.60
N PRO A 110 -1.16 5.75 -13.53
CA PRO A 110 -2.33 5.25 -12.82
C PRO A 110 -3.53 5.10 -13.77
N LEU A 111 -4.27 3.99 -13.68
CA LEU A 111 -5.33 3.67 -14.64
C LEU A 111 -6.44 4.73 -14.68
N GLN A 112 -6.83 5.28 -13.53
CA GLN A 112 -7.82 6.35 -13.41
C GLN A 112 -7.35 7.68 -14.02
N VAL A 113 -6.04 7.91 -14.07
CA VAL A 113 -5.44 9.09 -14.70
C VAL A 113 -5.33 8.91 -16.20
N LYS A 114 -4.90 7.73 -16.66
CA LYS A 114 -4.80 7.45 -18.10
C LYS A 114 -6.16 7.32 -18.78
N TYR A 115 -7.11 6.69 -18.10
CA TYR A 115 -8.45 6.41 -18.59
C TYR A 115 -9.51 7.23 -17.85
N THR A 116 -9.28 8.55 -17.81
CA THR A 116 -10.16 9.51 -17.13
C THR A 116 -11.63 9.31 -17.51
N ASN A 117 -12.50 9.34 -16.49
CA ASN A 117 -13.95 9.12 -16.61
C ASN A 117 -14.38 7.72 -17.06
N ARG A 118 -13.43 6.77 -17.21
CA ARG A 118 -13.73 5.37 -17.56
C ARG A 118 -13.33 4.41 -16.45
N ILE A 119 -12.20 4.67 -15.82
CA ILE A 119 -11.70 3.87 -14.69
C ILE A 119 -11.66 4.74 -13.44
N PHE A 120 -12.15 4.20 -12.34
CA PHE A 120 -12.05 4.81 -11.01
C PHE A 120 -11.07 4.01 -10.17
N GLN A 121 -10.20 4.70 -9.42
CA GLN A 121 -9.45 4.08 -8.33
C GLN A 121 -10.37 4.05 -7.10
N ILE A 122 -10.44 2.92 -6.41
CA ILE A 122 -11.13 2.79 -5.13
C ILE A 122 -10.06 2.45 -4.11
N THR A 123 -9.89 3.32 -3.11
CA THR A 123 -8.90 3.17 -2.06
C THR A 123 -9.60 3.07 -0.71
N VAL A 124 -9.44 1.94 -0.06
CA VAL A 124 -10.03 1.63 1.25
C VAL A 124 -8.94 1.68 2.30
N ARG A 125 -9.17 2.39 3.40
CA ARG A 125 -8.26 2.48 4.55
C ARG A 125 -8.97 2.22 5.86
N PHE A 126 -8.28 1.58 6.80
CA PHE A 126 -8.89 1.19 8.08
C PHE A 126 -9.26 2.40 8.97
N ASP A 127 -8.31 3.26 9.32
CA ASP A 127 -8.52 4.46 10.15
C ASP A 127 -7.65 5.66 9.68
N ASP A 128 -7.67 6.80 10.38
CA ASP A 128 -6.84 7.99 10.08
C ASP A 128 -5.47 7.98 10.78
N THR A 129 -5.05 6.84 11.34
CA THR A 129 -3.72 6.67 11.92
C THR A 129 -2.66 6.48 10.84
N TYR A 130 -1.38 6.61 11.21
CA TYR A 130 -0.25 6.30 10.34
C TYR A 130 -0.39 4.93 9.65
N THR A 131 -0.61 3.87 10.43
CA THR A 131 -0.79 2.51 9.89
C THR A 131 -2.10 2.34 9.11
N GLY A 132 -3.14 3.12 9.44
CA GLY A 132 -4.37 3.19 8.64
C GLY A 132 -4.11 3.71 7.23
N TYR A 133 -3.29 4.76 7.10
CA TYR A 133 -2.87 5.23 5.78
C TYR A 133 -2.05 4.19 5.02
N LEU A 134 -1.14 3.47 5.67
CA LEU A 134 -0.38 2.40 5.01
C LEU A 134 -1.27 1.32 4.37
N SER A 135 -2.44 1.06 4.95
CA SER A 135 -3.40 0.11 4.39
C SER A 135 -3.99 0.52 3.04
N GLU A 136 -3.89 1.79 2.62
CA GLU A 136 -4.26 2.23 1.26
C GLU A 136 -3.41 1.53 0.19
N LEU A 137 -2.17 1.13 0.52
CA LEU A 137 -1.25 0.46 -0.41
C LEU A 137 -1.43 -1.06 -0.46
N SER A 138 -2.31 -1.65 0.35
CA SER A 138 -2.65 -3.07 0.21
C SER A 138 -3.18 -3.36 -1.20
N GLY A 139 -2.74 -4.47 -1.80
CA GLY A 139 -3.08 -4.80 -3.21
C GLY A 139 -2.31 -3.99 -4.27
N THR A 140 -1.37 -3.12 -3.88
CA THR A 140 -0.43 -2.47 -4.83
C THR A 140 0.89 -3.24 -4.87
N PRO A 141 1.57 -3.34 -6.02
CA PRO A 141 2.78 -4.15 -6.17
C PRO A 141 4.01 -3.57 -5.47
N PHE A 142 5.04 -4.40 -5.32
CA PHE A 142 6.37 -3.96 -4.95
C PHE A 142 7.10 -3.39 -6.17
N ILE A 143 7.60 -2.15 -6.08
CA ILE A 143 8.38 -1.49 -7.13
C ILE A 143 9.74 -1.17 -6.54
N LEU A 144 10.85 -1.44 -7.25
CA LEU A 144 12.20 -1.23 -6.72
C LEU A 144 13.09 -0.42 -7.68
N PRO A 145 13.37 0.86 -7.38
CA PRO A 145 12.60 1.73 -6.50
C PRO A 145 11.40 2.29 -7.28
N PRO A 146 10.29 2.62 -6.63
CA PRO A 146 9.30 3.49 -7.27
C PRO A 146 9.93 4.86 -7.62
N GLY A 147 9.35 5.54 -8.61
CA GLY A 147 9.91 6.78 -9.13
C GLY A 147 8.86 7.87 -9.43
N PRO A 148 9.30 8.99 -10.02
CA PRO A 148 8.43 10.10 -10.36
C PRO A 148 7.48 9.76 -11.53
N VAL A 149 6.26 10.30 -11.46
CA VAL A 149 5.24 10.25 -12.51
C VAL A 149 4.60 11.62 -12.64
N GLY A 150 4.98 12.37 -13.67
CA GLY A 150 4.63 13.80 -13.77
C GLY A 150 5.16 14.57 -12.56
N ASP A 151 4.30 15.33 -11.90
CA ASP A 151 4.62 16.10 -10.69
C ASP A 151 4.42 15.31 -9.37
N SER A 152 4.24 13.98 -9.46
CA SER A 152 3.96 13.12 -8.31
C SER A 152 4.92 11.92 -8.25
N HIS A 153 4.69 11.02 -7.29
CA HIS A 153 5.45 9.80 -7.07
C HIS A 153 4.57 8.56 -7.26
N GLN A 154 5.11 7.46 -7.81
CA GLN A 154 4.35 6.20 -7.97
C GLN A 154 3.68 5.76 -6.65
N THR A 155 4.41 5.89 -5.54
CA THR A 155 3.91 5.58 -4.19
C THR A 155 2.74 6.47 -3.76
N ASP A 156 2.83 7.80 -3.93
CA ASP A 156 1.76 8.74 -3.59
C ASP A 156 0.47 8.48 -4.40
N LEU A 157 0.63 8.01 -5.63
CA LEU A 157 -0.43 7.65 -6.57
C LEU A 157 -1.03 6.25 -6.33
N ARG A 158 -0.55 5.52 -5.30
CA ARG A 158 -0.94 4.12 -5.01
C ARG A 158 -0.71 3.19 -6.20
N MET A 159 0.36 3.41 -6.96
CA MET A 159 0.77 2.50 -8.03
C MET A 159 1.57 1.30 -7.50
N GLY A 160 2.26 1.47 -6.37
CA GLY A 160 3.14 0.49 -5.75
C GLY A 160 4.23 1.18 -4.94
N SER A 161 5.02 0.42 -4.19
CA SER A 161 6.04 0.97 -3.29
C SER A 161 7.18 -0.01 -3.04
N ASP A 162 8.36 0.49 -2.68
CA ASP A 162 9.36 -0.33 -1.99
C ASP A 162 9.12 -0.33 -0.47
N CYS A 163 9.99 -0.99 0.29
CA CYS A 163 9.86 -1.10 1.75
C CYS A 163 9.96 0.24 2.50
N ALA A 164 10.88 1.13 2.10
CA ALA A 164 11.10 2.41 2.78
C ALA A 164 10.04 3.42 2.36
N GLU A 165 9.69 3.44 1.08
CA GLU A 165 8.66 4.30 0.54
C GLU A 165 7.27 3.94 1.05
N PHE A 166 7.00 2.64 1.25
CA PHE A 166 5.81 2.20 1.96
C PHE A 166 5.72 2.87 3.33
N ALA A 167 6.79 2.83 4.14
CA ALA A 167 6.80 3.49 5.45
C ALA A 167 6.64 5.02 5.34
N ILE A 168 7.33 5.67 4.39
CA ILE A 168 7.28 7.13 4.17
C ILE A 168 5.89 7.59 3.71
N TYR A 169 5.21 6.78 2.91
CA TYR A 169 3.88 7.08 2.38
C TYR A 169 2.89 7.44 3.48
N GLY A 170 2.83 6.66 4.57
CA GLY A 170 1.91 6.94 5.67
C GLY A 170 2.15 8.32 6.29
N MET A 171 3.42 8.71 6.47
CA MET A 171 3.78 10.03 7.00
C MET A 171 3.40 11.15 6.03
N ARG A 172 3.62 10.96 4.73
CA ARG A 172 3.21 11.91 3.70
C ARG A 172 1.70 12.05 3.63
N ARG A 173 0.95 10.96 3.79
CA ARG A 173 -0.53 11.00 3.88
C ARG A 173 -1.01 11.75 5.12
N MET A 174 -0.23 11.73 6.20
CA MET A 174 -0.40 12.60 7.37
C MET A 174 0.16 14.03 7.17
N GLN A 175 0.36 14.46 5.92
CA GLN A 175 0.83 15.79 5.53
C GLN A 175 2.26 16.14 5.98
N ARG A 176 3.05 15.16 6.41
CA ARG A 176 4.47 15.37 6.73
C ARG A 176 5.28 15.45 5.43
N LYS A 177 6.19 16.41 5.35
CA LYS A 177 7.04 16.62 4.17
C LYS A 177 8.33 15.80 4.26
N ILE A 178 8.21 14.48 4.13
CA ILE A 178 9.36 13.57 4.11
C ILE A 178 9.71 13.23 2.65
N PRO A 179 10.97 13.41 2.22
CA PRO A 179 11.42 12.99 0.89
C PRO A 179 11.48 11.45 0.78
N TYR A 180 11.34 10.94 -0.43
CA TYR A 180 11.61 9.53 -0.72
C TYR A 180 13.12 9.30 -0.79
N THR A 181 13.65 8.42 0.06
CA THR A 181 15.11 8.29 0.30
C THR A 181 15.62 6.85 0.45
N GLY A 182 14.77 5.85 0.24
CA GLY A 182 15.12 4.43 0.39
C GLY A 182 15.48 4.03 1.84
N PRO A 183 15.90 2.76 2.05
CA PRO A 183 16.13 2.22 3.39
C PRO A 183 17.22 2.96 4.17
N GLY A 184 18.33 3.36 3.53
CA GLY A 184 19.40 4.08 4.22
C GLY A 184 18.96 5.48 4.68
N GLY A 185 18.33 6.25 3.79
CA GLY A 185 17.99 7.64 4.06
C GLY A 185 16.79 7.83 4.97
N ILE A 186 15.94 6.81 5.19
CA ILE A 186 14.83 6.93 6.15
C ILE A 186 15.35 7.16 7.58
N LEU A 187 16.56 6.68 7.92
CA LEU A 187 17.16 6.81 9.25
C LEU A 187 17.34 8.27 9.67
N ASP A 188 17.56 9.19 8.73
CA ASP A 188 17.71 10.62 9.01
C ASP A 188 16.42 11.24 9.58
N HIS A 189 15.28 10.57 9.39
CA HIS A 189 13.97 10.98 9.85
C HIS A 189 13.49 10.24 11.11
N LEU A 190 14.36 9.40 11.71
CA LEU A 190 14.02 8.55 12.86
C LEU A 190 14.88 8.87 14.09
N THR A 191 14.24 8.84 15.26
CA THR A 191 14.90 8.72 16.56
C THR A 191 15.05 7.23 16.86
N ILE A 192 16.28 6.74 16.97
CA ILE A 192 16.56 5.32 17.22
C ILE A 192 16.49 5.04 18.71
N ASN A 193 15.55 4.18 19.10
CA ASN A 193 15.29 3.85 20.51
C ASN A 193 15.92 2.52 20.94
N ALA A 194 16.14 1.62 19.98
CA ALA A 194 16.85 0.36 20.20
C ALA A 194 17.65 -0.02 18.95
N GLN A 195 18.75 -0.73 19.15
CA GLN A 195 19.65 -1.13 18.07
C GLN A 195 20.23 -2.52 18.32
N GLY A 196 20.62 -3.18 17.22
CA GLY A 196 21.21 -4.52 17.29
C GLY A 196 20.23 -5.55 17.86
N CYS A 197 18.93 -5.35 17.64
CA CYS A 197 17.89 -6.19 18.23
C CYS A 197 17.91 -7.58 17.59
N VAL A 198 18.00 -8.63 18.41
CA VAL A 198 18.03 -10.03 17.96
C VAL A 198 17.15 -10.91 18.86
N PRO A 199 16.54 -11.98 18.34
CA PRO A 199 15.71 -12.87 19.15
C PRO A 199 16.56 -13.87 19.94
N ASP A 200 16.14 -14.22 21.16
CA ASP A 200 16.66 -15.36 21.90
C ASP A 200 16.05 -16.70 21.41
N ALA A 201 16.42 -17.82 22.04
CA ALA A 201 15.92 -19.15 21.68
C ALA A 201 14.39 -19.32 21.83
N ARG A 202 13.73 -18.44 22.58
CA ARG A 202 12.27 -18.42 22.74
C ARG A 202 11.60 -17.43 21.77
N GLY A 203 12.38 -16.68 21.00
CA GLY A 203 11.90 -15.64 20.10
C GLY A 203 11.67 -14.28 20.74
N LEU A 204 12.13 -14.06 21.98
CA LEU A 204 12.06 -12.76 22.63
C LEU A 204 13.21 -11.87 22.14
N TYR A 205 12.90 -10.64 21.74
CA TYR A 205 13.91 -9.71 21.23
C TYR A 205 14.64 -8.96 22.34
N HIS A 206 15.96 -8.86 22.20
CA HIS A 206 16.84 -8.11 23.10
C HIS A 206 17.69 -7.13 22.29
N ASP A 207 17.94 -5.94 22.84
CA ASP A 207 18.84 -4.95 22.24
C ASP A 207 20.32 -5.34 22.35
N SER A 208 21.22 -4.52 21.79
CA SER A 208 22.66 -4.72 21.86
C SER A 208 23.25 -4.76 23.28
N ASN A 209 22.51 -4.33 24.30
CA ASN A 209 22.91 -4.38 25.70
C ASN A 209 22.32 -5.59 26.44
N GLY A 210 21.61 -6.48 25.73
CA GLY A 210 20.92 -7.63 26.31
C GLY A 210 19.62 -7.27 27.03
N LYS A 211 19.10 -6.05 26.85
CA LYS A 211 17.82 -5.64 27.45
C LYS A 211 16.67 -6.11 26.57
N THR A 212 15.71 -6.81 27.16
CA THR A 212 14.48 -7.21 26.48
C THR A 212 13.71 -5.99 25.98
N ILE A 213 13.29 -6.03 24.73
CA ILE A 213 12.51 -4.96 24.10
C ILE A 213 11.07 -5.03 24.60
N ARG A 214 10.56 -3.89 25.09
CA ARG A 214 9.20 -3.74 25.62
C ARG A 214 8.29 -3.14 24.57
N VAL A 215 7.05 -3.59 24.49
CA VAL A 215 5.99 -2.97 23.69
C VAL A 215 5.16 -2.07 24.61
N GLU A 216 5.53 -0.80 24.67
CA GLU A 216 4.98 0.19 25.60
C GLU A 216 5.37 1.60 25.13
N LYS A 217 4.83 2.65 25.76
CA LYS A 217 5.07 4.05 25.37
C LYS A 217 6.56 4.44 25.33
N SER A 218 7.37 3.90 26.25
CA SER A 218 8.82 4.11 26.32
C SER A 218 9.64 3.13 25.46
N GLY A 219 8.98 2.15 24.83
CA GLY A 219 9.59 1.12 24.02
C GLY A 219 9.10 1.17 22.58
N VAL A 220 8.81 0.00 22.01
CA VAL A 220 8.20 -0.16 20.69
C VAL A 220 6.73 0.20 20.76
N GLN A 221 6.26 0.95 19.77
CA GLN A 221 4.85 1.32 19.61
C GLN A 221 4.37 1.01 18.19
N ARG A 222 3.06 0.83 18.04
CA ARG A 222 2.42 0.71 16.71
C ARG A 222 2.80 1.90 15.85
N GLY A 223 3.33 1.62 14.66
CA GLY A 223 3.84 2.63 13.73
C GLY A 223 5.35 2.87 13.81
N ASP A 224 6.04 2.30 14.79
CA ASP A 224 7.50 2.37 14.85
C ASP A 224 8.13 1.60 13.68
N ILE A 225 9.27 2.09 13.22
CA ILE A 225 10.02 1.53 12.11
C ILE A 225 10.95 0.44 12.63
N ILE A 226 10.86 -0.74 12.02
CA ILE A 226 11.77 -1.87 12.20
C ILE A 226 12.71 -1.91 11.01
N HIS A 227 13.98 -1.59 11.24
CA HIS A 227 14.98 -1.38 10.18
C HIS A 227 16.05 -2.47 10.21
N PHE A 228 16.02 -3.35 9.21
CA PHE A 228 16.95 -4.49 9.03
C PHE A 228 18.16 -4.14 8.16
N GLY A 229 18.53 -2.87 8.05
CA GLY A 229 19.62 -2.40 7.19
C GLY A 229 19.19 -2.17 5.74
N ALA A 230 18.90 -3.25 5.01
CA ALA A 230 18.48 -3.20 3.61
C ALA A 230 16.95 -3.22 3.43
N GLN A 231 16.21 -3.51 4.49
CA GLN A 231 14.75 -3.61 4.48
C GLN A 231 14.14 -2.84 5.65
N VAL A 232 12.95 -2.29 5.42
CA VAL A 232 12.18 -1.49 6.37
C VAL A 232 10.78 -2.09 6.53
N SER A 233 10.39 -2.39 7.77
CA SER A 233 9.04 -2.80 8.13
C SER A 233 8.45 -1.83 9.16
N VAL A 234 7.13 -1.88 9.34
CA VAL A 234 6.43 -1.05 10.34
C VAL A 234 5.80 -1.96 11.38
N PHE A 235 6.11 -1.75 12.65
CA PHE A 235 5.48 -2.49 13.75
C PHE A 235 3.98 -2.19 13.78
N TYR A 236 3.15 -3.22 13.81
CA TYR A 236 1.71 -3.10 13.68
C TYR A 236 0.96 -3.46 14.95
N GLU A 237 1.27 -4.61 15.57
CA GLU A 237 0.48 -5.15 16.67
C GLU A 237 1.32 -6.08 17.56
N ASP A 238 1.12 -5.92 18.86
CA ASP A 238 1.57 -6.85 19.92
C ASP A 238 0.57 -8.00 20.00
N ARG A 239 1.02 -9.21 19.70
CA ARG A 239 0.16 -10.40 19.62
C ARG A 239 0.70 -11.58 20.41
N GLY A 240 2.01 -11.68 20.58
CA GLY A 240 2.66 -12.81 21.27
C GLY A 240 2.51 -12.70 22.78
N ILE A 241 3.62 -12.49 23.47
CA ILE A 241 3.70 -12.30 24.91
C ILE A 241 3.42 -10.82 25.22
N PRO A 242 2.26 -10.49 25.83
CA PRO A 242 1.83 -9.10 25.96
C PRO A 242 2.88 -8.20 26.62
N GLY A 243 3.18 -7.08 25.96
CA GLY A 243 4.13 -6.06 26.41
C GLY A 243 5.60 -6.40 26.17
N LEU A 244 5.92 -7.53 25.54
CA LEU A 244 7.27 -7.92 25.14
C LEU A 244 7.34 -8.12 23.63
N LEU A 245 8.37 -7.57 23.00
CA LEU A 245 8.54 -7.78 21.56
C LEU A 245 9.02 -9.20 21.31
N ASP A 246 8.27 -9.95 20.52
CA ASP A 246 8.61 -11.32 20.17
C ASP A 246 8.33 -11.70 18.70
N LYS A 247 8.61 -12.96 18.38
CA LYS A 247 8.55 -13.51 17.03
C LYS A 247 7.12 -13.56 16.43
N ASP A 248 6.09 -13.54 17.27
CA ASP A 248 4.69 -13.69 16.88
C ASP A 248 3.99 -12.33 16.68
N ASP A 249 4.65 -11.23 17.08
CA ASP A 249 4.18 -9.87 16.83
C ASP A 249 4.14 -9.51 15.35
N ILE A 250 3.25 -8.58 15.01
CA ILE A 250 2.88 -8.29 13.62
C ILE A 250 3.62 -7.07 13.08
N LEU A 251 4.13 -7.22 11.86
CA LEU A 251 4.71 -6.20 11.01
C LEU A 251 3.82 -5.93 9.80
N MET A 252 3.78 -4.69 9.33
CA MET A 252 3.38 -4.35 7.96
C MET A 252 4.63 -4.20 7.09
N GLN A 253 4.69 -4.91 5.97
CA GLN A 253 5.86 -4.99 5.11
C GLN A 253 5.48 -4.96 3.63
N SER A 254 6.21 -4.17 2.85
CA SER A 254 6.23 -4.22 1.37
C SER A 254 7.55 -4.83 0.93
N TYR A 255 7.53 -6.06 0.38
CA TYR A 255 8.75 -6.76 -0.05
C TYR A 255 8.43 -7.89 -1.05
N GLY A 256 8.96 -7.82 -2.27
CA GLY A 256 8.86 -8.86 -3.31
C GLY A 256 7.47 -9.11 -3.90
N SER A 257 6.40 -8.61 -3.26
CA SER A 257 5.00 -8.72 -3.67
C SER A 257 4.18 -7.56 -3.07
N CYS A 258 2.86 -7.66 -3.03
CA CYS A 258 2.02 -6.64 -2.40
C CYS A 258 2.32 -6.48 -0.89
N PRO A 259 2.06 -5.30 -0.30
CA PRO A 259 2.16 -5.13 1.14
C PRO A 259 1.29 -6.12 1.91
N VAL A 260 1.88 -6.75 2.91
CA VAL A 260 1.25 -7.76 3.76
C VAL A 260 1.44 -7.44 5.24
N LYS A 261 0.58 -8.03 6.07
CA LYS A 261 0.84 -8.20 7.49
C LYS A 261 1.49 -9.56 7.70
N THR A 262 2.63 -9.61 8.38
CA THR A 262 3.39 -10.83 8.66
C THR A 262 3.91 -10.81 10.09
N THR A 263 4.33 -11.95 10.63
CA THR A 263 5.00 -11.96 11.94
C THR A 263 6.50 -11.69 11.77
N PHE A 264 7.19 -11.35 12.86
CA PHE A 264 8.66 -11.30 12.85
C PHE A 264 9.28 -12.63 12.40
N GLU A 265 8.75 -13.77 12.85
CA GLU A 265 9.21 -15.11 12.44
C GLU A 265 9.13 -15.34 10.93
N HIS A 266 8.11 -14.77 10.26
CA HIS A 266 7.82 -15.00 8.84
C HIS A 266 8.16 -13.81 7.93
N CYS A 267 8.85 -12.78 8.42
CA CYS A 267 9.15 -11.56 7.65
C CYS A 267 10.29 -11.71 6.63
N SER A 268 10.93 -12.89 6.55
CA SER A 268 12.18 -13.18 5.82
C SER A 268 13.45 -12.55 6.41
N PHE A 269 13.33 -11.73 7.46
CA PHE A 269 14.46 -11.06 8.14
C PHE A 269 14.58 -11.44 9.63
N TYR A 270 13.92 -12.52 10.07
CA TYR A 270 13.77 -12.90 11.48
C TYR A 270 15.08 -12.89 12.29
N HIS A 271 16.17 -13.38 11.71
CA HIS A 271 17.49 -13.48 12.35
C HIS A 271 18.42 -12.29 12.08
N TYR A 272 17.98 -11.30 11.31
CA TYR A 272 18.78 -10.13 11.00
C TYR A 272 18.71 -9.14 12.16
N PRO A 273 19.85 -8.60 12.62
CA PRO A 273 19.82 -7.56 13.63
C PRO A 273 19.10 -6.33 13.09
N PHE A 274 18.21 -5.74 13.89
CA PHE A 274 17.48 -4.54 13.48
C PHE A 274 17.58 -3.38 14.46
N LYS A 275 17.17 -2.21 13.98
CA LYS A 275 16.95 -1.00 14.78
C LYS A 275 15.45 -0.72 14.91
N VAL A 276 15.05 -0.19 16.05
CA VAL A 276 13.72 0.38 16.26
C VAL A 276 13.83 1.89 16.16
N GLY A 277 13.09 2.49 15.24
CA GLY A 277 13.08 3.94 15.00
C GLY A 277 11.69 4.53 15.13
N GLN A 278 11.57 5.61 15.89
CA GLN A 278 10.37 6.45 15.95
C GLN A 278 10.51 7.64 15.01
N TRP A 279 9.43 8.01 14.32
CA TRP A 279 9.43 9.23 13.50
C TRP A 279 9.73 10.48 14.34
N LYS A 280 10.65 11.33 13.87
CA LYS A 280 10.96 12.65 14.47
C LYS A 280 9.79 13.63 14.34
#